data_AF-A0A2P2IG16-F1
#
_entry.id   AF-A0A2P2IG16-F1
#
_cell.length_a   1.000
_cell.length_b   1.000
_cell.length_c   1.000
_cell.angle_alpha   90.00
_cell.angle_beta   90.00
_cell.angle_gamma   90.00
#
_symmetry.space_group_name_H-M   'P 1'
#
loop_
_entity.id
_entity.type
_entity.pdbx_description
1 polymer ?
#
loop_
_entity_poly.entity_id
_entity_poly.type
_entity_poly.pdbx_seq_one_letter_code
_entity_poly.pdbx_strand_id
1 'polypeptide(L)'
;MDRDRERRLRELEQMLRDPRGVLGVDSLLDSVQSMVLDCDHQAVKRNKNIEAFLNRYREPIQRALCYRMQAEDFTMIKVIGRGAFGEVQLVRHKHTDKVYAMKLLSKFEMIKRSDSAFFWEERDIMAHANSEWIIQLHFAFQDVK
;
A
#
# COMPACT_ATOMS: atom_id res chain seq x y z
N MET A 1 -31.28 13.49 11.49
CA MET A 1 -31.06 12.99 10.11
C MET A 1 -32.02 11.82 9.88
N ASP A 2 -32.27 11.44 8.63
CA ASP A 2 -33.10 10.27 8.31
C ASP A 2 -32.50 8.98 8.94
N ARG A 3 -33.31 8.22 9.68
CA ARG A 3 -32.87 6.99 10.37
C ARG A 3 -32.34 5.94 9.39
N ASP A 4 -32.87 5.90 8.16
CA ASP A 4 -32.35 5.01 7.11
C ASP A 4 -30.93 5.40 6.69
N ARG A 5 -30.70 6.70 6.47
CA ARG A 5 -29.37 7.21 6.11
C ARG A 5 -28.33 6.88 7.18
N GLU A 6 -28.67 7.05 8.46
CA GLU A 6 -27.76 6.71 9.55
C GLU A 6 -27.43 5.22 9.61
N ARG A 7 -28.39 4.33 9.33
CA ARG A 7 -28.15 2.90 9.23
C ARG A 7 -27.17 2.58 8.11
N ARG A 8 -27.41 3.08 6.90
CA ARG A 8 -26.54 2.84 5.73
C ARG A 8 -25.11 3.36 5.95
N LEU A 9 -24.97 4.51 6.60
CA LEU A 9 -23.65 5.06 6.94
C LEU A 9 -22.89 4.18 7.94
N ARG A 10 -23.57 3.60 8.93
CA ARG A 10 -22.95 2.66 9.87
C ARG A 10 -22.49 1.38 9.18
N GLU A 11 -23.30 0.84 8.27
CA GLU A 11 -22.93 -0.34 7.48
C GLU A 11 -21.72 -0.05 6.59
N LEU A 12 -21.71 1.10 5.90
CA LEU A 12 -20.56 1.52 5.09
C LEU A 12 -19.30 1.69 5.96
N GLU A 13 -19.41 2.33 7.12
CA GLU A 13 -18.29 2.51 8.04
C GLU A 13 -17.73 1.17 8.52
N GLN A 14 -18.59 0.18 8.80
CA GLN A 14 -18.15 -1.17 9.14
C GLN A 14 -17.40 -1.83 7.97
N MET A 15 -17.88 -1.68 6.74
CA MET A 15 -17.19 -2.20 5.55
C MET A 15 -15.82 -1.56 5.34
N LEU A 16 -15.72 -0.23 5.52
CA LEU A 16 -14.45 0.51 5.37
C LEU A 16 -13.42 0.15 6.45
N ARG A 17 -13.88 -0.27 7.64
CA ARG A 17 -13.03 -0.67 8.77
C ARG A 17 -12.57 -2.13 8.69
N ASP A 18 -13.11 -2.96 7.80
CA ASP A 18 -12.67 -4.35 7.63
C ASP A 18 -11.30 -4.40 6.94
N PRO A 19 -10.23 -4.82 7.63
CA PRO A 19 -8.88 -4.88 7.06
C PRO A 19 -8.73 -5.93 5.94
N ARG A 20 -9.69 -6.85 5.80
CA ARG A 20 -9.73 -7.86 4.74
C ARG A 20 -10.64 -7.45 3.58
N GLY A 21 -11.42 -6.40 3.76
CA GLY A 21 -12.34 -5.90 2.75
C GLY A 21 -11.56 -5.24 1.60
N VAL A 22 -11.93 -5.54 0.36
CA VAL A 22 -11.39 -4.88 -0.84
C VAL A 22 -11.62 -3.36 -0.84
N LEU A 23 -12.63 -2.90 -0.07
CA LEU A 23 -12.98 -1.49 0.11
C LEU A 23 -12.48 -0.92 1.44
N GLY A 24 -11.52 -1.57 2.11
CA GLY A 24 -10.89 -1.02 3.31
C GLY A 24 -10.24 0.34 3.04
N VAL A 25 -10.10 1.16 4.08
CA VAL A 25 -9.52 2.52 3.96
C VAL A 25 -8.16 2.50 3.25
N ASP A 26 -7.29 1.54 3.57
CA ASP A 26 -5.99 1.39 2.90
C ASP A 26 -6.12 1.12 1.40
N SER A 27 -7.03 0.23 0.99
CA SER A 27 -7.26 -0.11 -0.42
C SER A 27 -7.84 1.07 -1.21
N LEU A 28 -8.71 1.86 -0.59
CA LEU A 28 -9.23 3.08 -1.20
C LEU A 28 -8.14 4.15 -1.37
N LEU A 29 -7.30 4.34 -0.35
CA LEU A 29 -6.17 5.27 -0.42
C LEU A 29 -5.16 4.83 -1.48
N ASP A 30 -4.84 3.53 -1.54
CA ASP A 30 -3.98 2.95 -2.59
C ASP A 30 -4.56 3.23 -3.98
N SER A 31 -5.87 3.01 -4.17
CA SER A 31 -6.53 3.24 -5.45
C SER A 31 -6.44 4.69 -5.90
N VAL A 32 -6.74 5.64 -5.02
CA VAL A 32 -6.68 7.07 -5.37
C VAL A 32 -5.23 7.52 -5.57
N GLN A 33 -4.28 7.01 -4.77
CA GLN A 33 -2.86 7.25 -4.96
C GLN A 33 -2.40 6.76 -6.33
N SER A 34 -2.69 5.51 -6.71
CA SER A 34 -2.35 4.97 -8.03
C SER A 34 -2.95 5.80 -9.16
N MET A 35 -4.21 6.21 -9.04
CA MET A 35 -4.84 7.08 -10.04
C MET A 35 -4.11 8.43 -10.18
N VAL A 36 -3.72 9.06 -9.08
CA VAL A 36 -2.97 10.33 -9.12
C VAL A 36 -1.60 10.13 -9.78
N LEU A 37 -0.90 9.04 -9.48
CA LEU A 37 0.41 8.73 -10.06
C LEU A 37 0.31 8.46 -11.56
N ASP A 38 -0.61 7.60 -11.99
CA ASP A 38 -0.78 7.24 -13.39
C ASP A 38 -1.27 8.42 -14.24
N CYS A 39 -2.12 9.27 -13.65
CA CYS A 39 -2.64 10.46 -14.32
C CYS A 39 -1.61 11.59 -14.43
N ASP A 40 -0.57 11.61 -13.60
CA ASP A 40 0.52 12.60 -13.69
C ASP A 40 1.53 12.30 -14.82
N HIS A 41 1.12 11.53 -15.82
CA HIS A 41 1.91 11.26 -17.00
C HIS A 41 1.63 12.26 -18.13
N GLN A 42 2.68 12.73 -18.82
CA GLN A 42 2.58 13.77 -19.86
C GLN A 42 1.59 13.43 -20.98
N ALA A 43 1.40 12.15 -21.28
CA ALA A 43 0.49 11.68 -22.32
C ALA A 43 -1.00 11.94 -22.00
N VAL A 44 -1.39 11.89 -20.72
CA VAL A 44 -2.80 11.97 -20.30
C VAL A 44 -3.13 13.26 -19.56
N LYS A 45 -2.13 13.87 -18.91
CA LYS A 45 -2.28 15.10 -18.11
C LYS A 45 -2.87 16.30 -18.87
N ARG A 46 -2.77 16.33 -20.20
CA ARG A 46 -3.34 17.40 -21.07
C ARG A 46 -4.87 17.36 -21.18
N ASN A 47 -5.52 16.28 -20.74
CA ASN A 47 -6.97 16.22 -20.69
C ASN A 47 -7.49 17.11 -19.54
N LYS A 48 -8.40 18.05 -19.84
CA LYS A 48 -8.95 19.00 -18.85
C LYS A 48 -9.55 18.31 -17.62
N ASN A 49 -10.19 17.15 -17.79
CA ASN A 49 -10.78 16.40 -16.68
C ASN A 49 -9.69 15.80 -15.77
N ILE A 50 -8.61 15.30 -16.36
CA ILE A 50 -7.46 14.73 -15.64
C ILE A 50 -6.70 15.84 -14.92
N GLU A 51 -6.48 16.97 -15.58
CA GLU A 51 -5.87 18.16 -14.96
C GLU A 51 -6.68 18.64 -13.75
N ALA A 52 -8.00 18.75 -13.88
CA ALA A 52 -8.88 19.13 -12.77
C ALA A 52 -8.84 18.12 -11.61
N PHE A 53 -8.80 16.81 -11.92
CA PHE A 53 -8.63 15.76 -10.93
C PHE A 53 -7.30 15.90 -10.19
N LEU A 54 -6.17 16.02 -10.91
CA LEU A 54 -4.85 16.15 -10.32
C LEU A 54 -4.74 17.40 -9.44
N ASN A 55 -5.27 18.53 -9.90
CA ASN A 55 -5.26 19.78 -9.13
C ASN A 55 -6.04 19.66 -7.82
N ARG A 56 -7.12 18.85 -7.80
CA ARG A 56 -7.94 18.65 -6.62
C ARG A 56 -7.36 17.63 -5.63
N TYR A 57 -6.78 16.53 -6.12
CA TYR A 57 -6.46 15.38 -5.28
C TYR A 57 -4.97 15.19 -4.98
N ARG A 58 -4.05 15.83 -5.73
CA ARG A 58 -2.61 15.64 -5.52
C ARG A 58 -2.17 15.98 -4.09
N GLU A 59 -2.48 17.19 -3.63
CA GLU A 59 -2.01 17.66 -2.32
C GLU A 59 -2.70 16.94 -1.15
N PRO A 60 -4.05 16.72 -1.15
CA PRO A 60 -4.70 15.95 -0.09
C PRO A 60 -4.18 14.52 0.02
N ILE A 61 -3.94 13.85 -1.11
CA ILE A 61 -3.41 12.49 -1.11
C ILE A 61 -1.96 12.49 -0.62
N GLN A 62 -1.11 13.39 -1.08
CA GLN A 62 0.26 13.50 -0.56
C GLN A 62 0.29 13.69 0.96
N ARG A 63 -0.58 14.55 1.50
CA ARG A 63 -0.72 14.72 2.95
C ARG A 63 -1.19 13.45 3.65
N ALA A 64 -2.20 12.76 3.12
CA ALA A 64 -2.68 11.51 3.70
C ALA A 64 -1.58 10.44 3.72
N LEU A 65 -0.74 10.37 2.68
CA LEU A 65 0.36 9.41 2.57
C LEU A 65 1.51 9.70 3.56
N CYS A 66 1.70 10.94 4.00
CA CYS A 66 2.67 11.26 5.06
C CYS A 66 2.33 10.63 6.42
N TYR A 67 1.08 10.20 6.63
CA TYR A 67 0.65 9.52 7.84
C TYR A 67 0.65 7.99 7.70
N ARG A 68 0.90 7.46 6.49
CA ARG A 68 1.06 6.02 6.27
C ARG A 68 2.51 5.63 6.47
N MET A 69 2.73 4.34 6.71
CA MET A 69 4.07 3.80 6.86
C MET A 69 4.86 3.92 5.55
N GLN A 70 6.10 4.38 5.64
CA GLN A 70 6.99 4.58 4.50
C GLN A 70 8.33 3.88 4.72
N ALA A 71 9.09 3.67 3.64
CA ALA A 71 10.43 3.07 3.73
C ALA A 71 11.37 3.94 4.60
N GLU A 72 11.15 5.25 4.60
CA GLU A 72 11.88 6.24 5.39
C GLU A 72 11.66 6.08 6.90
N ASP A 73 10.65 5.35 7.35
CA ASP A 73 10.45 5.03 8.79
C ASP A 73 11.43 3.97 9.29
N PHE A 74 12.19 3.36 8.38
CA PHE A 74 13.14 2.30 8.66
C PHE A 74 14.57 2.70 8.31
N THR A 75 15.51 2.24 9.12
CA THR A 75 16.95 2.33 8.84
C THR A 75 17.43 0.98 8.34
N MET A 76 17.96 0.93 7.12
CA MET A 76 18.58 -0.28 6.57
C MET A 76 19.90 -0.56 7.30
N ILE A 77 20.02 -1.79 7.83
CA ILE A 77 21.23 -2.26 8.50
C ILE A 77 22.09 -3.04 7.50
N LYS A 78 21.49 -4.03 6.82
CA LYS A 78 22.20 -4.91 5.90
C LYS A 78 21.24 -5.60 4.93
N VAL A 79 21.67 -5.84 3.69
CA VAL A 79 20.98 -6.76 2.77
C VAL A 79 21.28 -8.21 3.19
N ILE A 80 20.23 -9.00 3.42
CA ILE A 80 20.32 -10.39 3.91
C ILE A 80 19.87 -11.44 2.88
N GLY A 81 19.23 -11.03 1.78
CA GLY A 81 18.85 -11.93 0.71
C GLY A 81 18.58 -11.19 -0.60
N ARG A 82 18.76 -11.88 -1.73
CA ARG A 82 18.44 -11.38 -3.08
C ARG A 82 17.69 -12.43 -3.86
N GLY A 83 16.64 -12.02 -4.55
CA GLY A 83 15.78 -12.90 -5.33
C GLY A 83 15.47 -12.33 -6.71
N ALA A 84 14.61 -13.02 -7.44
CA ALA A 84 14.27 -12.69 -8.83
C ALA A 84 13.61 -11.30 -8.99
N PHE A 85 12.84 -10.88 -7.99
CA PHE A 85 12.02 -9.66 -8.03
C PHE A 85 12.49 -8.56 -7.07
N GLY A 86 13.62 -8.74 -6.37
CA GLY A 86 14.12 -7.75 -5.43
C GLY A 86 15.05 -8.33 -4.36
N GLU A 87 15.05 -7.72 -3.18
CA GLU A 87 15.95 -8.10 -2.09
C GLU A 87 15.26 -8.05 -0.72
N VAL A 88 15.86 -8.74 0.24
CA VAL A 88 15.44 -8.73 1.65
C VAL A 88 16.49 -7.99 2.45
N GLN A 89 16.06 -6.98 3.19
CA GLN A 89 16.90 -6.12 4.02
C GLN A 89 16.59 -6.36 5.49
N LEU A 90 17.64 -6.48 6.32
CA LEU A 90 17.52 -6.32 7.77
C LEU A 90 17.39 -4.82 8.06
N VAL A 91 16.29 -4.44 8.68
CA VAL A 91 15.95 -3.04 8.97
C VAL A 91 15.62 -2.84 10.44
N ARG A 92 15.79 -1.61 10.92
CA ARG A 92 15.32 -1.17 12.24
C ARG A 92 14.29 -0.07 12.08
N HIS A 93 13.12 -0.24 12.69
CA HIS A 93 12.11 0.81 12.72
C HIS A 93 12.57 1.95 13.63
N LYS A 94 12.65 3.18 13.09
CA LYS A 94 13.30 4.32 13.74
C LYS A 94 12.64 4.73 15.06
N HIS A 95 11.32 4.57 15.16
CA HIS A 95 10.58 5.01 16.36
C HIS A 95 10.56 3.96 17.47
N THR A 96 10.50 2.67 17.13
CA THR A 96 10.33 1.59 18.12
C THR A 96 11.60 0.79 18.39
N ASP A 97 12.68 1.03 17.63
CA ASP A 97 13.94 0.27 17.62
C ASP A 97 13.83 -1.25 17.34
N LYS A 98 12.62 -1.76 17.11
CA LYS A 98 12.37 -3.13 16.67
C LYS A 98 13.03 -3.41 15.32
N VAL A 99 13.62 -4.61 15.22
CA VAL A 99 14.32 -5.10 14.04
C VAL A 99 13.40 -6.02 13.24
N TYR A 100 13.40 -5.88 11.91
CA TYR A 100 12.58 -6.65 10.99
C TYR A 100 13.38 -7.09 9.76
N ALA A 101 12.87 -8.09 9.04
CA ALA A 101 13.27 -8.38 7.67
C ALA A 101 12.25 -7.74 6.71
N MET A 102 12.69 -6.81 5.88
CA MET A 102 11.88 -6.11 4.90
C MET A 102 12.15 -6.69 3.51
N LYS A 103 11.13 -7.31 2.90
CA LYS A 103 11.20 -7.80 1.52
C LYS A 103 10.75 -6.69 0.56
N LEU A 104 11.63 -6.32 -0.36
CA LEU A 104 11.35 -5.36 -1.41
C LEU A 104 11.01 -6.13 -2.69
N LEU A 105 9.91 -5.74 -3.34
CA LEU A 105 9.46 -6.30 -4.61
C LEU A 105 9.40 -5.18 -5.65
N SER A 106 10.12 -5.33 -6.77
CA SER A 106 10.15 -4.35 -7.84
C SER A 106 8.87 -4.43 -8.68
N LYS A 107 8.05 -3.37 -8.64
CA LYS A 107 6.85 -3.24 -9.47
C LYS A 107 7.16 -3.38 -10.96
N PHE A 108 8.27 -2.80 -11.41
CA PHE A 108 8.71 -2.89 -12.79
C PHE A 108 8.98 -4.34 -13.24
N GLU A 109 9.78 -5.10 -12.48
CA GLU A 109 10.08 -6.49 -12.84
C GLU A 109 8.85 -7.39 -12.78
N MET A 110 7.93 -7.14 -11.84
CA MET A 110 6.66 -7.87 -11.75
C MET A 110 5.76 -7.63 -12.97
N ILE A 111 5.61 -6.38 -13.39
CA ILE A 111 4.83 -6.03 -14.60
C ILE A 111 5.48 -6.64 -15.84
N LYS A 112 6.80 -6.48 -15.98
CA LYS A 112 7.56 -6.94 -17.15
C LYS A 112 7.43 -8.44 -17.39
N ARG A 113 7.35 -9.25 -16.33
CA ARG A 113 7.24 -10.71 -16.42
C ARG A 113 5.80 -11.21 -16.53
N SER A 114 4.80 -10.32 -16.53
CA SER A 114 3.35 -10.65 -16.51
C SER A 114 2.94 -11.50 -15.29
N ASP A 115 3.69 -11.36 -14.21
CA ASP A 115 3.72 -12.28 -13.10
C ASP A 115 3.48 -11.38 -11.86
N SER A 116 2.23 -11.00 -11.65
CA SER A 116 1.85 -9.92 -10.71
C SER A 116 0.75 -10.31 -9.72
N ALA A 117 0.34 -11.58 -9.63
CA ALA A 117 -0.74 -11.97 -8.72
C ALA A 117 -0.28 -12.70 -7.45
N PHE A 118 0.90 -13.31 -7.44
CA PHE A 118 1.35 -14.19 -6.34
C PHE A 118 1.66 -13.48 -5.03
N PHE A 119 1.91 -12.17 -5.06
CA PHE A 119 2.15 -11.42 -3.82
C PHE A 119 0.90 -11.30 -2.94
N TRP A 120 -0.31 -11.44 -3.51
CA TRP A 120 -1.55 -11.43 -2.72
C TRP A 120 -1.60 -12.61 -1.78
N GLU A 121 -1.40 -13.83 -2.29
CA GLU A 121 -1.35 -15.04 -1.48
C GLU A 121 -0.19 -15.02 -0.49
N GLU A 122 1.00 -14.57 -0.93
CA GLU A 122 2.16 -14.46 -0.03
C GLU A 122 1.85 -13.56 1.17
N ARG A 123 1.29 -12.37 0.90
CA ARG A 123 0.90 -11.41 1.93
C ARG A 123 -0.19 -11.98 2.82
N ASP A 124 -1.24 -12.57 2.25
CA ASP A 124 -2.41 -13.00 2.99
C ASP A 124 -2.09 -14.21 3.89
N ILE A 125 -1.22 -15.12 3.45
CA ILE A 125 -0.69 -16.20 4.28
C ILE A 125 0.09 -15.62 5.46
N MET A 126 1.08 -14.75 5.21
CA MET A 126 1.92 -14.20 6.29
C MET A 126 1.14 -13.27 7.23
N ALA A 127 0.08 -12.60 6.76
CA ALA A 127 -0.75 -11.73 7.57
C ALA A 127 -1.71 -12.51 8.48
N HIS A 128 -2.25 -13.63 8.03
CA HIS A 128 -3.43 -14.26 8.67
C HIS A 128 -3.24 -15.70 9.13
N ALA A 129 -2.18 -16.41 8.76
CA ALA A 129 -2.09 -17.84 9.02
C ALA A 129 -1.98 -18.24 10.51
N ASN A 130 -1.73 -17.27 11.42
CA ASN A 130 -1.67 -17.43 12.88
C ASN A 130 -1.02 -18.77 13.32
N SER A 131 0.21 -18.98 12.87
CA SER A 131 0.95 -20.23 13.04
C SER A 131 2.40 -19.93 13.37
N GLU A 132 2.97 -20.64 14.35
CA GLU A 132 4.40 -20.50 14.70
C GLU A 132 5.34 -20.98 13.58
N TRP A 133 4.81 -21.72 12.60
CA TRP A 133 5.56 -22.23 11.45
C TRP A 133 5.64 -21.26 10.27
N ILE A 134 4.86 -20.17 10.31
CA ILE A 134 4.76 -19.20 9.22
C ILE A 134 5.29 -17.86 9.73
N ILE A 135 6.17 -17.24 8.93
CA ILE A 135 6.71 -15.93 9.25
C ILE A 135 5.55 -14.92 9.24
N GLN A 136 5.40 -14.21 10.35
CA GLN A 136 4.35 -13.20 10.50
C GLN A 136 4.70 -11.93 9.73
N LEU A 137 3.77 -11.43 8.94
CA LEU A 137 3.82 -10.10 8.36
C LEU A 137 3.36 -9.07 9.40
N HIS A 138 4.19 -8.05 9.64
CA HIS A 138 3.85 -6.94 10.53
C HIS A 138 3.26 -5.75 9.77
N PHE A 139 3.84 -5.42 8.63
CA PHE A 139 3.46 -4.26 7.82
C PHE A 139 3.59 -4.60 6.33
N ALA A 140 2.68 -4.08 5.52
CA ALA A 140 2.81 -4.05 4.06
C ALA A 140 2.45 -2.64 3.58
N PHE A 141 3.36 -2.05 2.81
CA PHE A 141 3.20 -0.72 2.23
C PHE A 141 3.89 -0.70 0.86
N GLN A 142 3.64 0.36 0.10
CA GLN A 142 4.17 0.54 -1.23
C GLN A 142 4.58 1.99 -1.44
N ASP A 143 5.59 2.20 -2.28
CA ASP A 143 5.99 3.53 -2.74
C ASP A 143 5.77 3.67 -4.26
N VAL A 144 6.21 4.80 -4.81
CA VAL A 144 6.08 5.12 -6.24
C VAL A 144 7.15 4.42 -7.10
N LYS A 145 8.19 3.82 -6.48
CA LYS A 145 9.39 3.34 -7.16
C LYS A 145 9.26 1.88 -7.64
#